data_AF-F7X246-F1
#
_entry.id   AF-F7X246-F1
#
_cell.length_a   1.000
_cell.length_b   1.000
_cell.length_c   1.000
_cell.angle_alpha   90.00
_cell.angle_beta   90.00
_cell.angle_gamma   90.00
#
_symmetry.space_group_name_H-M   'P 1'
#
loop_
_entity.id
_entity.type
_entity.pdbx_description
1 polymer ?
#
loop_
_entity_poly.entity_id
_entity_poly.type
_entity_poly.pdbx_seq_one_letter_code
_entity_poly.pdbx_strand_id
1 'polypeptide(L)'
;MMDLPQHQRLWHILIDCTRQYRVHEREIREEDIGGVVHVITYEPLAHAREAPETETVVDCVLLKIGVDRPKAESYRDEFASLMKPLGRLLEQGPSYITLGAEIGDQGAAFCLMALGQVLGLWRVITPVDLGITGAKAMDAAGLGYVMLTGYKEEVS
;
A
#
# COMPACT_ATOMS: atom_id res chain seq x y z
N MET A 1 9.65 -16.15 -7.73
CA MET A 1 9.91 -15.14 -8.75
C MET A 1 8.86 -15.25 -9.85
N MET A 2 8.06 -14.21 -9.98
CA MET A 2 7.01 -14.06 -10.99
C MET A 2 7.63 -13.88 -12.38
N ASP A 3 6.99 -14.37 -13.43
CA ASP A 3 7.44 -14.11 -14.81
C ASP A 3 7.06 -12.69 -15.28
N LEU A 4 7.68 -12.22 -16.36
CA LEU A 4 7.47 -10.84 -16.84
C LEU A 4 5.99 -10.56 -17.24
N PRO A 5 5.28 -11.46 -17.96
CA PRO A 5 3.85 -11.27 -18.23
C PRO A 5 2.98 -11.16 -16.98
N GLN A 6 3.20 -12.03 -15.98
CA GLN A 6 2.47 -12.00 -14.72
C GLN A 6 2.74 -10.71 -13.96
N HIS A 7 4.00 -10.25 -13.96
CA HIS A 7 4.39 -9.00 -13.31
C HIS A 7 3.70 -7.79 -13.93
N GLN A 8 3.71 -7.68 -15.27
CA GLN A 8 2.99 -6.63 -15.98
C GLN A 8 1.48 -6.66 -15.69
N ARG A 9 0.89 -7.87 -15.59
CA ARG A 9 -0.53 -8.01 -15.30
C ARG A 9 -0.86 -7.60 -13.86
N LEU A 10 -0.03 -7.98 -12.90
CA LEU A 10 -0.14 -7.52 -11.52
C LEU A 10 -0.11 -5.99 -11.46
N TRP A 11 0.85 -5.36 -12.13
CA TRP A 11 0.94 -3.90 -12.19
C TRP A 11 -0.32 -3.24 -12.75
N HIS A 12 -0.89 -3.79 -13.81
CA HIS A 12 -2.15 -3.29 -14.36
C HIS A 12 -3.28 -3.33 -13.33
N ILE A 13 -3.44 -4.45 -12.61
CA ILE A 13 -4.47 -4.58 -11.57
C ILE A 13 -4.24 -3.58 -10.44
N LEU A 14 -2.99 -3.44 -9.97
CA LEU A 14 -2.65 -2.50 -8.90
C LEU A 14 -2.96 -1.06 -9.31
N ILE A 15 -2.60 -0.65 -10.53
CA ILE A 15 -2.87 0.71 -11.04
C ILE A 15 -4.38 0.96 -11.21
N ASP A 16 -5.12 -0.03 -11.71
CA ASP A 16 -6.56 0.14 -11.99
C ASP A 16 -7.41 0.16 -10.71
N CYS A 17 -6.99 -0.59 -9.69
CA CYS A 17 -7.77 -0.78 -8.46
C CYS A 17 -7.33 0.11 -7.29
N THR A 18 -6.12 0.68 -7.31
CA THR A 18 -5.56 1.36 -6.13
C THR A 18 -5.10 2.77 -6.41
N ARG A 19 -5.15 3.61 -5.36
CA ARG A 19 -4.62 4.96 -5.37
C ARG A 19 -3.89 5.27 -4.08
N GLN A 20 -2.74 5.93 -4.21
CA GLN A 20 -1.97 6.42 -3.06
C GLN A 20 -2.48 7.78 -2.61
N TYR A 21 -2.62 7.93 -1.31
CA TYR A 21 -3.05 9.14 -0.62
C TYR A 21 -2.01 9.55 0.42
N ARG A 22 -1.85 10.86 0.61
CA ARG A 22 -0.99 11.38 1.68
C ARG A 22 -1.63 11.16 3.05
N VAL A 23 -0.78 10.95 4.05
CA VAL A 23 -1.16 10.70 5.45
C VAL A 23 -1.51 12.01 6.18
N HIS A 24 -0.76 13.07 5.89
CA HIS A 24 -0.85 14.36 6.57
C HIS A 24 -1.70 15.38 5.79
N GLU A 25 -2.23 16.36 6.51
CA GLU A 25 -2.86 17.53 5.87
C GLU A 25 -1.83 18.28 5.01
N ARG A 26 -2.31 18.95 3.96
CA ARG A 26 -1.48 19.61 2.94
C ARG A 26 -0.46 20.52 3.61
N GLU A 27 0.81 20.14 3.60
CA GLU A 27 1.87 21.03 4.07
C GLU A 27 2.22 21.96 2.90
N ILE A 28 1.68 23.19 2.94
CA ILE A 28 2.16 24.26 2.07
C ILE A 28 3.43 24.77 2.74
N ARG A 29 4.59 24.34 2.26
CA ARG A 29 5.85 24.96 2.68
C ARG A 29 6.06 26.21 1.87
N GLU A 30 5.91 27.35 2.53
CA GLU A 30 6.30 28.67 2.04
C GLU A 30 7.69 28.98 2.60
N GLU A 31 8.71 28.99 1.74
CA GLU A 31 10.05 29.41 2.14
C GLU A 31 10.56 30.52 1.22
N ASP A 32 11.19 31.51 1.84
CA ASP A 32 11.94 32.56 1.16
C ASP A 32 13.38 32.12 0.96
N ILE A 33 13.70 31.65 -0.23
CA ILE A 33 15.08 31.31 -0.59
C ILE A 33 15.79 32.59 -1.01
N GLY A 34 16.74 33.03 -0.17
CA GLY A 34 17.59 34.19 -0.45
C GLY A 34 16.88 35.54 -0.43
N GLY A 35 15.68 35.64 0.17
CA GLY A 35 14.92 36.89 0.29
C GLY A 35 14.34 37.45 -1.02
N VAL A 36 14.37 36.66 -2.10
CA VAL A 36 13.88 37.07 -3.44
C VAL A 36 12.91 36.04 -4.05
N VAL A 37 12.97 34.77 -3.62
CA VAL A 37 12.16 33.69 -4.19
C VAL A 37 11.24 33.10 -3.12
N HIS A 38 9.93 33.36 -3.27
CA HIS A 38 8.87 32.65 -2.57
C HIS A 38 8.68 31.27 -3.23
N VAL A 39 9.06 30.20 -2.53
CA VAL A 39 8.80 28.82 -2.97
C VAL A 39 7.55 28.31 -2.27
N ILE A 40 6.57 27.85 -3.05
CA ILE A 40 5.38 27.14 -2.56
C ILE A 40 5.52 25.67 -2.98
N THR A 41 5.76 24.79 -2.01
CA THR A 41 5.79 23.34 -2.29
C THR A 41 4.41 22.75 -2.19
N TYR A 42 3.95 22.09 -3.26
CA TYR A 42 2.72 21.32 -3.27
C TYR A 42 3.03 19.83 -3.18
N GLU A 43 2.45 19.15 -2.21
CA GLU A 43 2.46 17.69 -2.21
C GLU A 43 1.54 17.16 -3.32
N PRO A 44 2.03 16.27 -4.21
CA PRO A 44 1.31 15.87 -5.42
C PRO A 44 0.13 14.89 -5.18
N LEU A 45 0.06 14.23 -4.03
CA LEU A 45 -0.97 13.22 -3.74
C LEU A 45 -2.19 13.83 -3.06
N ALA A 46 -3.39 13.39 -3.44
CA ALA A 46 -4.64 13.76 -2.77
C ALA A 46 -4.65 13.27 -1.31
N HIS A 47 -5.42 13.92 -0.44
CA HIS A 47 -5.62 13.47 0.93
C HIS A 47 -6.62 12.32 0.99
N ALA A 48 -6.46 11.39 1.94
CA ALA A 48 -7.36 10.23 2.07
C ALA A 48 -8.85 10.59 2.34
N ARG A 49 -9.12 11.81 2.84
CA ARG A 49 -10.51 12.32 2.99
C ARG A 49 -11.17 12.65 1.65
N GLU A 50 -10.39 12.78 0.59
CA GLU A 50 -10.84 13.03 -0.78
C GLU A 50 -11.06 11.72 -1.54
N ALA A 51 -10.93 10.56 -0.87
CA ALA A 51 -11.19 9.26 -1.48
C ALA A 51 -12.68 9.14 -1.86
N PRO A 52 -13.00 8.66 -3.09
CA PRO A 52 -14.36 8.34 -3.48
C PRO A 52 -15.02 7.34 -2.52
N GLU A 53 -16.34 7.38 -2.39
CA GLU A 53 -17.10 6.44 -1.55
C GLU A 53 -16.95 4.97 -2.00
N THR A 54 -16.59 4.75 -3.27
CA THR A 54 -16.31 3.42 -3.81
C THR A 54 -14.99 2.82 -3.30
N GLU A 55 -14.12 3.66 -2.72
CA GLU A 55 -12.81 3.24 -2.25
C GLU A 55 -12.81 2.88 -0.76
N THR A 56 -12.24 1.73 -0.43
CA THR A 56 -11.87 1.40 0.95
C THR A 56 -10.44 1.86 1.20
N VAL A 57 -10.24 2.80 2.12
CA VAL A 57 -8.92 3.30 2.48
C VAL A 57 -8.27 2.40 3.54
N VAL A 58 -7.10 1.86 3.23
CA VAL A 58 -6.23 1.13 4.15
C VAL A 58 -5.12 2.08 4.63
N ASP A 59 -4.99 2.21 5.95
CA ASP A 59 -3.93 3.01 6.58
C ASP A 59 -2.69 2.14 6.81
N CYS A 60 -1.61 2.44 6.10
CA CYS A 60 -0.33 1.74 6.20
C CYS A 60 0.70 2.57 7.00
N VAL A 61 0.27 3.57 7.77
CA VAL A 61 1.09 4.52 8.56
C VAL A 61 1.94 5.48 7.74
N LEU A 62 2.73 4.97 6.78
CA LEU A 62 3.56 5.78 5.89
C LEU A 62 2.78 6.33 4.70
N LEU A 63 1.75 5.60 4.27
CA LEU A 63 0.89 5.93 3.15
C LEU A 63 -0.53 5.48 3.47
N LYS A 64 -1.51 6.10 2.83
CA LYS A 64 -2.89 5.62 2.79
C LYS A 64 -3.18 5.12 1.40
N ILE A 65 -3.77 3.94 1.28
CA ILE A 65 -4.08 3.34 -0.01
C ILE A 65 -5.60 3.21 -0.12
N GLY A 66 -6.21 3.90 -1.07
CA GLY A 66 -7.60 3.64 -1.43
C GLY A 66 -7.67 2.50 -2.43
N VAL A 67 -8.64 1.62 -2.24
CA VAL A 67 -8.91 0.48 -3.11
C VAL A 67 -10.34 0.56 -3.61
N ASP A 68 -10.53 0.73 -4.92
CA ASP A 68 -11.83 0.66 -5.58
C ASP A 68 -12.40 -0.75 -5.42
N ARG A 69 -13.38 -0.91 -4.52
CA ARG A 69 -13.91 -2.23 -4.16
C ARG A 69 -14.60 -2.93 -5.34
N PRO A 70 -15.49 -2.28 -6.10
CA PRO A 70 -16.08 -2.89 -7.30
C PRO A 70 -15.04 -3.43 -8.29
N LYS A 71 -13.98 -2.65 -8.58
CA LYS A 71 -12.90 -3.12 -9.47
C LYS A 71 -12.06 -4.22 -8.85
N ALA A 72 -11.70 -4.09 -7.57
CA ALA A 72 -10.93 -5.12 -6.88
C ALA A 72 -11.63 -6.48 -6.96
N GLU A 73 -12.94 -6.52 -6.68
CA GLU A 73 -13.73 -7.75 -6.74
C GLU A 73 -13.83 -8.30 -8.17
N SER A 74 -13.87 -7.47 -9.22
CA SER A 74 -13.88 -7.97 -10.60
C SER A 74 -12.58 -8.66 -11.00
N TYR A 75 -11.46 -8.36 -10.33
CA TYR A 75 -10.17 -9.02 -10.53
C TYR A 75 -9.85 -10.10 -9.47
N ARG A 76 -10.75 -10.40 -8.53
CA ARG A 76 -10.44 -11.26 -7.36
C ARG A 76 -9.74 -12.58 -7.72
N ASP A 77 -10.32 -13.36 -8.62
CA ASP A 77 -9.80 -14.69 -8.98
C ASP A 77 -8.48 -14.61 -9.75
N GLU A 78 -8.36 -13.60 -10.61
CA GLU A 78 -7.14 -13.33 -11.37
C GLU A 78 -6.01 -12.90 -10.42
N PHE A 79 -6.30 -11.98 -9.52
CA PHE A 79 -5.37 -11.51 -8.51
C PHE A 79 -4.90 -12.67 -7.61
N ALA A 80 -5.83 -13.49 -7.09
CA ALA A 80 -5.48 -14.67 -6.30
C ALA A 80 -4.58 -15.64 -7.08
N SER A 81 -4.84 -15.84 -8.38
CA SER A 81 -4.01 -16.69 -9.23
C SER A 81 -2.60 -16.13 -9.43
N LEU A 82 -2.47 -14.81 -9.60
CA LEU A 82 -1.18 -14.12 -9.69
C LEU A 82 -0.37 -14.18 -8.38
N MET A 83 -1.02 -14.37 -7.23
CA MET A 83 -0.34 -14.48 -5.94
C MET A 83 0.26 -15.87 -5.69
N LYS A 84 -0.18 -16.93 -6.39
CA LYS A 84 0.30 -18.31 -6.17
C LYS A 84 1.83 -18.46 -6.23
N PRO A 85 2.56 -17.86 -7.20
CA PRO A 85 4.02 -17.91 -7.22
C PRO A 85 4.71 -17.27 -6.00
N LEU A 86 4.00 -16.37 -5.31
CA LEU A 86 4.45 -15.69 -4.09
C LEU A 86 3.96 -16.38 -2.82
N GLY A 87 3.18 -17.47 -2.91
CA GLY A 87 2.49 -18.09 -1.76
C GLY A 87 3.39 -18.32 -0.54
N ARG A 88 4.55 -18.98 -0.73
CA ARG A 88 5.51 -19.21 0.37
C ARG A 88 6.04 -17.96 1.03
N LEU A 89 6.20 -16.88 0.26
CA LEU A 89 6.63 -15.59 0.79
C LEU A 89 5.46 -14.97 1.58
N LEU A 90 4.28 -14.93 0.99
CA LEU A 90 3.08 -14.33 1.58
C LEU A 90 2.63 -15.05 2.86
N GLU A 91 2.78 -16.37 2.94
CA GLU A 91 2.53 -17.18 4.15
C GLU A 91 3.36 -16.74 5.36
N GLN A 92 4.57 -16.19 5.14
CA GLN A 92 5.47 -15.75 6.20
C GLN A 92 5.09 -14.37 6.77
N GLY A 93 4.09 -13.69 6.22
CA GLY A 93 3.70 -12.36 6.66
C GLY A 93 4.78 -11.30 6.37
N PRO A 94 5.22 -11.14 5.11
CA PRO A 94 6.35 -10.30 4.77
C PRO A 94 6.05 -8.82 5.03
N SER A 95 7.10 -8.04 5.26
CA SER A 95 6.99 -6.58 5.30
C SER A 95 6.86 -5.98 3.89
N TYR A 96 6.39 -4.75 3.81
CA TYR A 96 6.38 -4.00 2.54
C TYR A 96 7.78 -3.88 1.92
N ILE A 97 8.86 -3.88 2.72
CA ILE A 97 10.24 -3.85 2.23
C ILE A 97 10.56 -5.15 1.52
N THR A 98 10.23 -6.28 2.15
CA THR A 98 10.45 -7.61 1.56
C THR A 98 9.62 -7.80 0.30
N LEU A 99 8.33 -7.41 0.32
CA LEU A 99 7.48 -7.45 -0.86
C LEU A 99 7.98 -6.53 -1.96
N GLY A 100 8.38 -5.30 -1.61
CA GLY A 100 8.93 -4.32 -2.54
C GLY A 100 10.20 -4.81 -3.21
N ALA A 101 11.05 -5.58 -2.51
CA ALA A 101 12.22 -6.22 -3.09
C ALA A 101 11.86 -7.32 -4.10
N GLU A 102 10.78 -8.09 -3.86
CA GLU A 102 10.32 -9.14 -4.78
C GLU A 102 9.62 -8.56 -6.03
N ILE A 103 8.82 -7.50 -5.88
CA ILE A 103 8.07 -6.90 -7.00
C ILE A 103 8.77 -5.71 -7.65
N GLY A 104 9.86 -5.22 -7.07
CA GLY A 104 10.69 -4.13 -7.60
C GLY A 104 10.22 -2.71 -7.27
N ASP A 105 9.17 -2.53 -6.46
CA ASP A 105 8.66 -1.21 -6.07
C ASP A 105 7.95 -1.25 -4.71
N GLN A 106 8.37 -0.38 -3.77
CA GLN A 106 7.80 -0.32 -2.42
C GLN A 106 6.39 0.29 -2.39
N GLY A 107 6.09 1.25 -3.26
CA GLY A 107 4.76 1.85 -3.38
C GLY A 107 3.74 0.84 -3.89
N ALA A 108 4.10 0.06 -4.90
CA ALA A 108 3.32 -1.07 -5.39
C ALA A 108 3.13 -2.15 -4.33
N ALA A 109 4.08 -2.32 -3.41
CA ALA A 109 3.95 -3.27 -2.30
C ALA A 109 2.84 -2.82 -1.35
N PHE A 110 2.77 -1.52 -1.01
CA PHE A 110 1.62 -0.99 -0.25
C PHE A 110 0.29 -1.18 -1.01
N CYS A 111 0.27 -0.94 -2.32
CA CYS A 111 -0.91 -1.20 -3.15
C CYS A 111 -1.36 -2.67 -3.09
N LEU A 112 -0.41 -3.61 -3.23
CA LEU A 112 -0.66 -5.05 -3.14
C LEU A 112 -1.18 -5.43 -1.76
N MET A 113 -0.54 -4.95 -0.70
CA MET A 113 -0.93 -5.22 0.69
C MET A 113 -2.37 -4.74 0.96
N ALA A 114 -2.69 -3.51 0.55
CA ALA A 114 -4.02 -2.93 0.72
C ALA A 114 -5.09 -3.66 -0.11
N LEU A 115 -4.80 -3.96 -1.37
CA LEU A 115 -5.73 -4.70 -2.26
C LEU A 115 -6.09 -6.07 -1.68
N GLY A 116 -5.08 -6.86 -1.27
CA GLY A 116 -5.36 -8.15 -0.68
C GLY A 116 -6.07 -8.09 0.67
N GLN A 117 -5.89 -7.01 1.45
CA GLN A 117 -6.70 -6.77 2.65
C GLN A 117 -8.17 -6.50 2.30
N VAL A 118 -8.43 -5.68 1.30
CA VAL A 118 -9.79 -5.35 0.89
C VAL A 118 -10.52 -6.55 0.29
N LEU A 119 -9.78 -7.44 -0.39
CA LEU A 119 -10.25 -8.74 -0.88
C LEU A 119 -10.29 -9.84 0.21
N GLY A 120 -9.88 -9.53 1.44
CA GLY A 120 -9.92 -10.49 2.55
C GLY A 120 -8.94 -11.66 2.45
N LEU A 121 -7.86 -11.52 1.67
CA LEU A 121 -6.83 -12.54 1.51
C LEU A 121 -5.81 -12.55 2.66
N TRP A 122 -5.58 -11.38 3.26
CA TRP A 122 -4.73 -11.18 4.43
C TRP A 122 -5.15 -9.92 5.18
N ARG A 123 -4.51 -9.62 6.31
CA ARG A 123 -4.63 -8.32 6.98
C ARG A 123 -3.26 -7.64 7.01
N VAL A 124 -3.25 -6.33 6.79
CA VAL A 124 -2.10 -5.46 7.05
C VAL A 124 -2.00 -5.22 8.54
N ILE A 125 -0.82 -5.49 9.08
CA ILE A 125 -0.42 -5.21 10.45
C ILE A 125 0.52 -4.02 10.41
N THR A 126 0.19 -3.01 11.19
CA THR A 126 0.95 -1.79 11.35
C THR A 126 1.57 -1.71 12.74
N PRO A 127 2.53 -0.81 12.99
CA PRO A 127 3.03 -0.54 14.33
C PRO A 127 1.92 -0.19 15.33
N VAL A 128 0.83 0.45 14.87
CA VAL A 128 -0.31 0.82 15.72
C VAL A 128 -1.03 -0.43 16.24
N ASP A 129 -1.16 -1.47 15.42
CA ASP A 129 -1.70 -2.76 15.86
C ASP A 129 -0.84 -3.45 16.93
N LEU A 130 0.44 -3.08 17.02
CA LEU A 130 1.39 -3.55 18.03
C LEU A 130 1.45 -2.64 19.27
N GLY A 131 0.61 -1.60 19.34
CA GLY A 131 0.57 -0.64 20.43
C GLY A 131 1.61 0.49 20.33
N ILE A 132 2.29 0.63 19.19
CA ILE A 132 3.24 1.72 18.93
C ILE A 132 2.49 2.89 18.29
N THR A 133 2.57 4.08 18.86
CA THR A 133 1.79 5.26 18.43
C THR A 133 2.66 6.48 18.17
N GLY A 134 2.07 7.49 17.50
CA GLY A 134 2.72 8.78 17.23
C GLY A 134 3.97 8.66 16.36
N ALA A 135 4.98 9.50 16.63
CA ALA A 135 6.24 9.52 15.87
C ALA A 135 6.95 8.15 15.87
N LYS A 136 6.90 7.43 16.99
CA LYS A 136 7.48 6.08 17.09
C LYS A 136 6.84 5.08 16.13
N ALA A 137 5.55 5.25 15.82
CA ALA A 137 4.87 4.40 14.85
C ALA A 137 5.42 4.64 13.44
N MET A 138 5.70 5.90 13.08
CA MET A 138 6.31 6.22 11.79
C MET A 138 7.74 5.69 11.70
N ASP A 139 8.54 5.86 12.76
CA ASP A 139 9.91 5.33 12.81
C ASP A 139 9.90 3.80 12.67
N ALA A 140 9.05 3.11 13.42
CA ALA A 140 8.90 1.66 13.32
C ALA A 140 8.43 1.24 11.92
N ALA A 141 7.46 1.95 11.34
CA ALA A 141 6.99 1.67 9.99
C ALA A 141 8.15 1.79 8.97
N GLY A 142 8.98 2.83 9.07
CA GLY A 142 10.18 3.00 8.24
C GLY A 142 11.24 1.90 8.40
N LEU A 143 11.21 1.17 9.52
CA LEU A 143 12.06 0.00 9.79
C LEU A 143 11.45 -1.32 9.31
N GLY A 144 10.30 -1.29 8.62
CA GLY A 144 9.67 -2.49 8.07
C GLY A 144 8.57 -3.11 8.93
N TYR A 145 8.06 -2.41 9.95
CA TYR A 145 6.99 -2.94 10.82
C TYR A 145 5.57 -2.83 10.21
N VAL A 146 5.46 -2.57 8.90
CA VAL A 146 4.22 -2.73 8.14
C VAL A 146 4.28 -4.07 7.40
N MET A 147 3.48 -5.03 7.85
CA MET A 147 3.59 -6.46 7.51
C MET A 147 2.22 -7.07 7.21
N LEU A 148 2.20 -8.30 6.70
CA LEU A 148 0.97 -9.09 6.53
C LEU A 148 0.77 -10.10 7.66
N THR A 149 -0.47 -10.51 7.94
CA THR A 149 -0.77 -11.62 8.87
C THR A 149 -0.39 -13.01 8.36
N GLY A 150 0.14 -13.10 7.14
CA GLY A 150 0.32 -14.36 6.42
C GLY A 150 -0.88 -14.65 5.52
N TYR A 151 -0.63 -15.01 4.26
CA TYR A 151 -1.66 -15.56 3.37
C TYR A 151 -1.97 -16.99 3.81
N LYS A 152 -3.23 -17.28 4.08
CA LYS A 152 -3.72 -18.65 4.22
C LYS A 152 -4.64 -18.88 3.04
N GLU A 153 -4.18 -19.67 2.07
CA GLU A 153 -5.11 -20.21 1.07
C GLU A 153 -6.16 -20.97 1.89
N GLU A 154 -7.39 -20.48 1.94
CA GLU A 154 -8.47 -21.21 2.61
C GLU A 154 -8.48 -22.61 2.00
N VAL A 155 -8.20 -23.61 2.83
CA VAL A 155 -8.36 -25.01 2.44
C VAL A 155 -9.85 -25.16 2.15
N SER A 156 -10.16 -25.26 0.86
CA SER A 156 -11.47 -25.59 0.29
C SER A 156 -12.27 -26.56 1.15
#